data_AF-A0A453QDD1-F1
#
_entry.id   AF-A0A453QDD1-F1
#
_cell.length_a   1.000
_cell.length_b   1.000
_cell.length_c   1.000
_cell.angle_alpha   90.00
_cell.angle_beta   90.00
_cell.angle_gamma   90.00
#
_symmetry.space_group_name_H-M   'P 1'
#
loop_
_entity.id
_entity.type
_entity.pdbx_description
1 polymer ?
#
loop_
_entity_poly.entity_id
_entity_poly.type
_entity_poly.pdbx_seq_one_letter_code
_entity_poly.pdbx_strand_id
1 'polypeptide(L)'
;MAKELDGILDSSEAEPAKSCVTNDGSTSYLEKIITPIYLTMSAEANNNNDGKAAHSAWRNYDDFNEYFWSRSCFELSWPPAENSKFLRKPAKRKRTGKTNFVEHRTFLHLYRSFHRLWIFLILMFQCLTIIAFHHGKINISTIKVVLSAGPAFFILNFIECCLDVLLMFGAYKTAR
;
A
#
# COMPACT_ATOMS: atom_id res chain seq x y z
N MET A 1 -7.84 28.68 4.56
CA MET A 1 -8.61 28.79 3.31
C MET A 1 -10.04 29.18 3.63
N ALA A 2 -10.83 28.31 4.27
CA ALA A 2 -12.24 28.60 4.59
C ALA A 2 -12.43 29.96 5.30
N LYS A 3 -11.65 30.26 6.34
CA LYS A 3 -11.72 31.57 7.03
C LYS A 3 -11.34 32.77 6.17
N GLU A 4 -10.44 32.61 5.21
CA GLU A 4 -10.06 33.69 4.30
C GLU A 4 -11.16 33.90 3.26
N LEU A 5 -11.72 32.81 2.72
CA LEU A 5 -12.85 32.86 1.80
C LEU A 5 -14.09 33.47 2.46
N ASP A 6 -14.40 33.10 3.69
CA ASP A 6 -15.49 33.66 4.50
C ASP A 6 -15.33 35.18 4.64
N GLY A 7 -14.12 35.65 4.99
CA GLY A 7 -13.83 37.09 5.07
C GLY A 7 -13.91 37.84 3.73
N ILE A 8 -13.65 37.17 2.60
CA ILE A 8 -13.81 37.75 1.25
C ILE A 8 -15.30 37.79 0.84
N LEU A 9 -16.08 36.79 1.24
CA LEU A 9 -17.52 36.75 0.97
C LEU A 9 -18.29 37.76 1.81
N ASP A 10 -17.83 38.05 3.02
CA ASP A 10 -18.41 39.05 3.93
C ASP A 10 -18.05 40.50 3.55
N SER A 11 -17.00 40.72 2.75
CA SER A 11 -16.62 42.06 2.30
C SER A 11 -17.54 42.55 1.17
N SER A 12 -17.94 43.82 1.24
CA SER A 12 -18.77 44.47 0.22
C SER A 12 -18.06 44.66 -1.12
N GLU A 13 -16.73 44.61 -1.14
CA GLU A 13 -15.89 44.78 -2.31
C GLU A 13 -15.14 43.48 -2.63
N ALA A 14 -14.98 43.19 -3.91
CA ALA A 14 -14.28 41.99 -4.38
C ALA A 14 -12.77 42.18 -4.21
N GLU A 15 -12.23 41.66 -3.12
CA GLU A 15 -10.81 41.73 -2.81
C GLU A 15 -10.05 40.47 -3.25
N PRO A 16 -8.83 40.61 -3.82
CA PRO A 16 -8.00 39.47 -4.14
C PRO A 16 -7.54 38.74 -2.86
N ALA A 17 -7.45 37.40 -2.93
CA ALA A 17 -6.97 36.61 -1.81
C ALA A 17 -5.51 36.97 -1.47
N LYS A 18 -5.30 37.52 -0.27
CA LYS A 18 -3.98 37.95 0.24
C LYS A 18 -2.95 36.81 0.20
N SER A 19 -3.41 35.58 0.42
CA SER A 19 -2.59 34.37 0.36
C SER A 19 -2.03 34.05 -1.04
N CYS A 20 -2.60 34.63 -2.10
CA CYS A 20 -2.24 34.36 -3.50
C CYS A 20 -1.54 35.55 -4.20
N VAL A 21 -1.25 36.64 -3.47
CA VAL A 21 -0.57 37.81 -4.02
C VAL A 21 0.91 37.48 -4.26
N THR A 22 1.38 37.71 -5.48
CA THR A 22 2.79 37.58 -5.88
C THR A 22 3.56 38.86 -5.57
N ASN A 23 4.89 38.79 -5.62
CA ASN A 23 5.76 39.94 -5.35
C ASN A 23 5.56 41.07 -6.38
N ASP A 24 5.03 40.74 -7.55
CA ASP A 24 4.74 41.67 -8.65
C ASP A 24 3.35 42.32 -8.52
N GLY A 25 2.62 42.03 -7.42
CA GLY A 25 1.28 42.57 -7.15
C GLY A 25 0.15 41.85 -7.90
N SER A 26 0.44 40.83 -8.70
CA SER A 26 -0.57 40.00 -9.35
C SER A 26 -1.06 38.86 -8.43
N THR A 27 -2.29 38.40 -8.57
CA THR A 27 -2.77 37.25 -7.79
C THR A 27 -2.78 35.98 -8.62
N SER A 28 -1.99 34.98 -8.22
CA SER A 28 -1.89 33.70 -8.92
C SER A 28 -1.97 32.53 -7.94
N TYR A 29 -3.14 31.89 -7.90
CA TYR A 29 -3.37 30.66 -7.14
C TYR A 29 -2.48 29.52 -7.65
N LEU A 30 -2.33 29.42 -8.97
CA LEU A 30 -1.50 28.40 -9.60
C LEU A 30 -0.05 28.49 -9.10
N GLU A 31 0.51 29.70 -9.08
CA GLU A 31 1.90 29.90 -8.70
C GLU A 31 2.15 29.72 -7.21
N LYS A 32 1.27 30.28 -6.35
CA LYS A 32 1.48 30.25 -4.89
C LYS A 32 1.08 28.93 -4.25
N ILE A 33 0.07 28.23 -4.78
CA ILE A 33 -0.49 27.02 -4.16
C ILE A 33 -0.18 25.77 -4.96
N ILE A 34 -0.44 25.76 -6.27
CA ILE A 34 -0.31 24.54 -7.08
C ILE A 34 1.14 24.23 -7.43
N THR A 35 1.93 25.23 -7.82
CA THR A 35 3.33 25.04 -8.25
C THR A 35 4.20 24.41 -7.17
N PRO A 36 4.19 24.83 -5.89
CA PRO A 36 5.01 24.19 -4.85
C PRO A 36 4.66 22.71 -4.63
N ILE A 37 3.37 22.36 -4.68
CA ILE A 37 2.89 20.99 -4.54
C ILE A 37 3.37 20.16 -5.75
N TYR A 38 3.15 20.68 -6.96
CA TYR A 38 3.55 20.03 -8.21
C TYR A 38 5.07 19.79 -8.27
N LEU A 39 5.89 20.78 -7.92
CA LEU A 39 7.35 20.66 -7.90
C LEU A 39 7.82 19.60 -6.89
N THR A 40 7.12 19.47 -5.76
CA THR A 40 7.42 18.43 -4.76
C THR A 40 7.07 17.04 -5.29
N MET A 41 5.90 16.88 -5.89
CA MET A 41 5.47 15.63 -6.51
C MET A 41 6.38 15.23 -7.68
N SER A 42 6.75 16.18 -8.54
CA SER A 42 7.68 15.95 -9.65
C SER A 42 9.06 15.52 -9.16
N ALA A 43 9.57 16.14 -8.08
CA ALA A 43 10.84 15.74 -7.48
C ALA A 43 10.80 14.33 -6.88
N GLU A 44 9.70 13.92 -6.24
CA GLU A 44 9.50 12.55 -5.75
C GLU A 44 9.37 11.54 -6.89
N ALA A 45 8.63 11.87 -7.95
CA ALA A 45 8.48 11.03 -9.13
C ALA A 45 9.82 10.80 -9.85
N ASN A 46 10.67 11.82 -9.95
CA ASN A 46 12.01 11.68 -10.51
C ASN A 46 12.92 10.74 -9.68
N ASN A 47 12.62 10.56 -8.40
CA ASN A 47 13.36 9.65 -7.52
C ASN A 47 12.95 8.17 -7.69
N ASN A 48 11.94 7.88 -8.53
CA ASN A 48 11.43 6.54 -8.82
C ASN A 48 12.40 5.69 -9.69
N ASN A 49 13.52 6.26 -10.17
CA ASN A 49 14.56 5.55 -10.94
C ASN A 49 13.98 4.66 -12.07
N ASP A 50 13.13 5.24 -12.92
CA ASP A 50 12.41 4.57 -14.02
C ASP A 50 11.60 3.32 -13.59
N GLY A 51 11.04 3.34 -12.37
CA GLY A 51 10.26 2.24 -11.82
C GLY A 51 11.09 1.09 -11.24
N LYS A 52 12.42 1.24 -11.18
CA LYS A 52 13.32 0.27 -10.55
C LYS A 52 13.52 0.52 -9.06
N ALA A 53 13.15 1.70 -8.56
CA ALA A 53 13.17 1.96 -7.13
C ALA A 53 12.06 1.16 -6.43
N ALA A 54 12.38 0.57 -5.28
CA ALA A 54 11.36 -0.09 -4.46
C ALA A 54 10.22 0.90 -4.16
N HIS A 55 8.96 0.45 -4.23
CA HIS A 55 7.78 1.27 -3.91
C HIS A 55 7.79 1.85 -2.47
N SER A 56 8.68 1.36 -1.62
CA SER A 56 8.95 1.86 -0.26
C SER A 56 10.05 2.93 -0.17
N ALA A 57 10.66 3.30 -1.30
CA ALA A 57 11.79 4.23 -1.35
C ALA A 57 11.38 5.67 -1.72
N TRP A 58 10.17 5.87 -2.23
CA TRP A 58 9.65 7.17 -2.69
C TRP A 58 8.17 7.32 -2.31
N ARG A 59 7.67 8.56 -2.26
CA ARG A 59 6.25 8.84 -1.96
C ARG A 59 5.41 8.78 -3.23
N ASN A 60 4.39 7.92 -3.26
CA ASN A 60 3.45 7.82 -4.37
C ASN A 60 2.26 8.79 -4.20
N TYR A 61 1.40 8.88 -5.23
CA TYR A 61 0.18 9.70 -5.19
C TYR A 61 -0.70 9.38 -3.97
N ASP A 62 -0.80 8.10 -3.60
CA ASP A 62 -1.60 7.66 -2.45
C ASP A 62 -1.06 8.24 -1.13
N ASP A 63 0.27 8.26 -0.94
CA ASP A 63 0.92 8.89 0.22
C ASP A 63 0.67 10.41 0.29
N PHE A 64 0.50 11.07 -0.85
CA PHE A 64 0.11 12.48 -0.89
C PHE A 64 -1.37 12.66 -0.56
N ASN A 65 -2.25 11.85 -1.14
CA ASN A 65 -3.67 11.88 -0.88
C ASN A 65 -3.97 11.61 0.60
N GLU A 66 -3.39 10.57 1.17
CA GLU A 66 -3.61 10.17 2.56
C GLU A 66 -3.14 11.22 3.57
N TYR A 67 -2.08 11.98 3.25
CA TYR A 67 -1.66 13.09 4.09
C TYR A 67 -2.80 14.08 4.34
N PHE A 68 -3.62 14.38 3.33
CA PHE A 68 -4.78 15.28 3.46
C PHE A 68 -5.92 14.69 4.30
N TRP A 69 -5.99 13.36 4.41
CA TRP A 69 -6.93 12.66 5.28
C TRP A 69 -6.42 12.48 6.72
N SER A 70 -5.15 12.83 6.98
CA SER A 70 -4.52 12.72 8.29
C SER A 70 -4.61 14.03 9.09
N ARG A 71 -4.53 13.95 10.43
CA ARG A 71 -4.42 15.15 11.29
C ARG A 71 -3.18 15.99 10.99
N SER A 72 -2.12 15.37 10.46
CA SER A 72 -0.89 16.06 10.06
C SER A 72 -1.12 17.05 8.92
N CYS A 73 -2.25 16.95 8.18
CA CYS A 73 -2.65 17.94 7.18
C CYS A 73 -2.75 19.35 7.77
N PHE A 74 -3.13 19.48 9.04
CA PHE A 74 -3.24 20.80 9.69
C PHE A 74 -1.86 21.47 9.89
N GLU A 75 -0.76 20.71 9.89
CA GLU A 75 0.61 21.26 9.93
C GLU A 75 0.98 22.00 8.63
N LEU A 76 0.30 21.71 7.50
CA LEU A 76 0.53 22.42 6.24
C LEU A 76 0.15 23.90 6.36
N SER A 77 -0.81 24.22 7.24
CA SER A 77 -1.39 25.54 7.46
C SER A 77 -1.96 26.18 6.19
N TRP A 78 -2.54 27.37 6.33
CA TRP A 78 -2.98 28.18 5.21
C TRP A 78 -2.58 29.64 5.43
N PRO A 79 -1.78 30.26 4.55
CA PRO A 79 -1.15 29.69 3.34
C PRO A 79 -0.22 28.49 3.63
N PRO A 80 0.07 27.62 2.64
CA PRO A 80 1.00 26.52 2.84
C PRO A 80 2.36 27.01 3.32
N ALA A 81 2.80 26.54 4.49
CA ALA A 81 4.10 26.94 5.00
C ALA A 81 5.22 26.32 4.15
N GLU A 82 6.15 27.14 3.66
CA GLU A 82 7.30 26.69 2.85
C GLU A 82 8.17 25.65 3.60
N ASN A 83 8.22 25.75 4.92
CA ASN A 83 8.95 24.83 5.80
C ASN A 83 8.15 23.59 6.23
N SER A 84 6.93 23.40 5.70
CA SER A 84 6.12 22.23 6.04
C SER A 84 6.82 20.94 5.60
N LYS A 85 6.66 19.88 6.40
CA LYS A 85 7.22 18.56 6.08
C LYS A 85 6.67 18.00 4.76
N PHE A 86 5.48 18.44 4.36
CA PHE A 86 4.79 17.99 3.15
C PHE A 86 5.41 18.55 1.86
N LEU A 87 5.75 19.84 1.84
CA LEU A 87 6.37 20.52 0.69
C LEU A 87 7.89 20.35 0.64
N ARG A 88 8.48 19.69 1.65
CA ARG A 88 9.90 19.41 1.68
C ARG A 88 10.25 18.41 0.58
N LYS A 89 11.01 18.88 -0.40
CA LYS A 89 11.58 18.04 -1.46
C LYS A 89 12.40 16.88 -0.86
N PRO A 90 12.42 15.70 -1.49
CA PRO A 90 13.19 14.56 -1.01
C PRO A 90 14.68 14.94 -0.95
N ALA A 91 15.25 14.93 0.25
CA ALA A 91 16.69 15.03 0.40
C ALA A 91 17.29 13.70 -0.06
N LYS A 92 18.30 13.73 -0.94
CA LYS A 92 19.03 12.53 -1.42
C LYS A 92 19.54 11.59 -0.31
N ARG A 93 19.55 12.06 0.95
CA ARG A 93 20.16 11.39 2.11
C ARG A 93 19.22 11.14 3.29
N LYS A 94 18.04 11.76 3.38
CA LYS A 94 17.11 11.59 4.51
C LYS A 94 15.69 11.34 4.02
N ARG A 95 15.23 10.10 4.24
CA ARG A 95 13.87 9.61 3.98
C ARG A 95 12.84 10.45 4.75
N THR A 96 11.85 10.98 4.05
CA THR A 96 10.56 11.29 4.67
C THR A 96 9.87 9.93 4.86
N GLY A 97 9.71 9.49 6.11
CA GLY A 97 9.14 8.17 6.41
C GLY A 97 7.74 8.04 5.81
N LYS A 98 7.50 6.93 5.11
CA LYS A 98 6.15 6.56 4.64
C LYS A 98 5.30 6.31 5.89
N THR A 99 4.14 6.94 5.97
CA THR A 99 3.23 6.81 7.11
C THR A 99 2.52 5.46 7.14
N ASN A 100 2.60 4.69 6.05
CA ASN A 100 1.89 3.43 5.94
C ASN A 100 2.78 2.21 5.74
N PHE A 101 2.31 1.15 6.40
CA PHE A 101 2.73 -0.22 6.27
C PHE A 101 2.97 -0.55 4.79
N VAL A 102 4.24 -0.75 4.44
CA VAL A 102 4.59 -1.30 3.14
C VAL A 102 4.13 -2.74 3.19
N GLU A 103 3.02 -3.06 2.54
CA GLU A 103 2.63 -4.45 2.34
C GLU A 103 3.73 -5.11 1.51
N HIS A 104 4.66 -5.78 2.20
CA HIS A 104 5.59 -6.66 1.55
C HIS A 104 4.75 -7.79 0.96
N ARG A 105 4.36 -7.64 -0.31
CA ARG A 105 3.63 -8.64 -1.09
C ARG A 105 4.57 -9.84 -1.32
N THR A 106 4.81 -10.60 -0.26
CA THR A 106 5.58 -11.84 -0.33
C THR A 106 4.73 -12.88 -1.03
N PHE A 107 5.39 -13.79 -1.75
CA PHE A 107 4.75 -14.91 -2.43
C PHE A 107 3.90 -15.77 -1.47
N LEU A 108 4.25 -15.79 -0.17
CA LEU A 108 3.51 -16.46 0.89
C LEU A 108 2.09 -15.89 1.09
N HIS A 109 1.86 -14.59 0.86
CA HIS A 109 0.52 -14.02 0.91
C HIS A 109 -0.36 -14.54 -0.24
N LEU A 110 0.20 -14.76 -1.43
CA LEU A 110 -0.54 -15.37 -2.54
C LEU A 110 -0.93 -16.81 -2.22
N TYR A 111 -0.01 -17.59 -1.63
CA TYR A 111 -0.30 -18.95 -1.17
C TYR A 111 -1.43 -18.95 -0.13
N ARG A 112 -1.35 -18.10 0.89
CA ARG A 112 -2.37 -17.96 1.95
C ARG A 112 -3.75 -17.59 1.40
N SER A 113 -3.81 -16.63 0.47
CA SER A 113 -5.07 -16.20 -0.15
C SER A 113 -5.82 -17.34 -0.84
N PHE A 114 -5.09 -18.36 -1.31
CA PHE A 114 -5.66 -19.49 -2.04
C PHE A 114 -5.37 -20.85 -1.38
N HIS A 115 -5.18 -20.91 -0.05
CA HIS A 115 -4.85 -22.15 0.66
C HIS A 115 -5.82 -23.30 0.36
N ARG A 116 -7.14 -23.03 0.31
CA ARG A 116 -8.16 -24.03 -0.01
C ARG A 116 -7.96 -24.66 -1.39
N LEU A 117 -7.56 -23.85 -2.36
CA LEU A 117 -7.28 -24.30 -3.73
C LEU A 117 -6.03 -25.18 -3.74
N TRP A 118 -4.97 -24.80 -3.02
CA TRP A 118 -3.74 -25.60 -2.94
C TRP A 118 -3.97 -26.95 -2.25
N ILE A 119 -4.72 -26.97 -1.14
CA ILE A 119 -5.09 -28.20 -0.44
C ILE A 119 -5.90 -29.11 -1.37
N PHE A 120 -6.90 -28.56 -2.06
CA PHE A 120 -7.69 -29.30 -3.03
C PHE A 120 -6.82 -29.88 -4.15
N LEU A 121 -5.94 -29.09 -4.76
CA LEU A 121 -5.08 -29.55 -5.86
C LEU A 121 -4.14 -30.69 -5.42
N ILE A 122 -3.53 -30.58 -4.24
CA ILE A 122 -2.62 -31.62 -3.72
C ILE A 122 -3.38 -32.91 -3.44
N LEU A 123 -4.56 -32.84 -2.83
CA LEU A 123 -5.38 -34.01 -2.54
C LEU A 123 -5.94 -34.65 -3.81
N MET A 124 -6.40 -33.84 -4.75
CA MET A 124 -6.83 -34.33 -6.06
C MET A 124 -5.69 -35.00 -6.82
N PHE A 125 -4.51 -34.40 -6.81
CA PHE A 125 -3.33 -34.99 -7.40
C PHE A 125 -3.01 -36.33 -6.75
N GLN A 126 -2.97 -36.42 -5.42
CA GLN A 126 -2.74 -37.67 -4.68
C GLN A 126 -3.76 -38.76 -5.09
N CYS A 127 -5.05 -38.45 -5.12
CA CYS A 127 -6.09 -39.39 -5.53
C CYS A 127 -5.90 -39.86 -6.98
N LEU A 128 -5.65 -38.93 -7.91
CA LEU A 128 -5.45 -39.26 -9.32
C LEU A 128 -4.19 -40.08 -9.55
N THR A 129 -3.10 -39.77 -8.84
CA THR A 129 -1.86 -40.53 -8.86
C THR A 129 -2.11 -41.97 -8.40
N ILE A 130 -2.82 -42.17 -7.28
CA ILE A 130 -3.16 -43.51 -6.79
C ILE A 130 -3.97 -44.29 -7.84
N ILE A 131 -4.97 -43.66 -8.47
CA ILE A 131 -5.79 -44.30 -9.51
C ILE A 131 -4.94 -44.66 -10.74
N ALA A 132 -4.05 -43.76 -11.17
CA ALA A 132 -3.18 -43.95 -12.32
C ALA A 132 -2.21 -45.13 -12.11
N PHE A 133 -1.57 -45.21 -10.94
CA PHE A 133 -0.65 -46.32 -10.61
C PHE A 133 -1.37 -47.67 -10.42
N HIS A 134 -2.68 -47.67 -10.19
CA HIS A 134 -3.51 -48.88 -10.17
C HIS A 134 -4.13 -49.21 -11.54
N HIS A 135 -3.62 -48.64 -12.63
CA HIS A 135 -4.11 -48.83 -14.00
C HIS A 135 -5.62 -48.58 -14.15
N GLY A 136 -6.18 -47.67 -13.35
CA GLY A 136 -7.62 -47.35 -13.38
C GLY A 136 -8.55 -48.41 -12.79
N LYS A 137 -8.02 -49.51 -12.20
CA LYS A 137 -8.84 -50.53 -11.55
C LYS A 137 -9.19 -50.11 -10.12
N ILE A 138 -10.47 -49.84 -9.87
CA ILE A 138 -10.99 -49.48 -8.55
C ILE A 138 -11.23 -50.76 -7.75
N ASN A 139 -10.16 -51.26 -7.13
CA ASN A 139 -10.21 -52.40 -6.22
C ASN A 139 -10.26 -51.94 -4.76
N ILE A 140 -10.58 -52.86 -3.84
CA ILE A 140 -10.54 -52.60 -2.39
C ILE A 140 -9.15 -52.12 -1.94
N SER A 141 -8.07 -52.61 -2.57
CA SER A 141 -6.70 -52.13 -2.32
C SER A 141 -6.53 -50.67 -2.69
N THR A 142 -7.04 -50.25 -3.86
CA THR A 142 -7.04 -48.85 -4.32
C THR A 142 -7.83 -47.97 -3.35
N ILE A 143 -9.01 -48.40 -2.91
CA ILE A 143 -9.85 -47.66 -1.96
C ILE A 143 -9.12 -47.45 -0.61
N LYS A 144 -8.43 -48.48 -0.10
CA LYS A 144 -7.62 -48.36 1.13
C LYS A 144 -6.52 -47.33 0.99
N VAL A 145 -5.86 -47.25 -0.17
CA VAL A 145 -4.79 -46.29 -0.42
C VAL A 145 -5.36 -44.89 -0.65
N VAL A 146 -6.50 -44.73 -1.32
CA VAL A 146 -7.18 -43.42 -1.46
C VAL A 146 -7.59 -42.85 -0.10
N LEU A 147 -7.89 -43.69 0.89
CA LEU A 147 -8.17 -43.26 2.26
C LEU A 147 -6.99 -42.50 2.91
N SER A 148 -5.77 -42.64 2.39
CA SER A 148 -4.61 -41.83 2.79
C SER A 148 -4.76 -40.32 2.51
N ALA A 149 -5.74 -39.92 1.70
CA ALA A 149 -6.09 -38.51 1.49
C ALA A 149 -6.58 -37.83 2.78
N GLY A 150 -7.22 -38.58 3.69
CA GLY A 150 -7.67 -38.07 4.99
C GLY A 150 -6.50 -37.57 5.86
N PRO A 151 -5.52 -38.42 6.20
CA PRO A 151 -4.31 -38.00 6.89
C PRO A 151 -3.55 -36.86 6.17
N ALA A 152 -3.46 -36.91 4.84
CA ALA A 152 -2.84 -35.85 4.06
C ALA A 152 -3.56 -34.50 4.21
N PHE A 153 -4.90 -34.49 4.24
CA PHE A 153 -5.68 -33.27 4.51
C PHE A 153 -5.33 -32.67 5.87
N PHE A 154 -5.25 -33.49 6.93
CA PHE A 154 -4.88 -32.99 8.26
C PHE A 154 -3.46 -32.40 8.29
N ILE A 155 -2.49 -33.05 7.64
CA ILE A 155 -1.11 -32.54 7.54
C ILE A 155 -1.07 -31.20 6.80
N LEU A 156 -1.79 -31.07 5.69
CA LEU A 156 -1.83 -29.84 4.90
C LEU A 156 -2.45 -28.67 5.69
N ASN A 157 -3.54 -28.91 6.42
CA ASN A 157 -4.12 -27.91 7.32
C ASN A 157 -3.16 -27.55 8.47
N PHE A 158 -2.39 -28.51 8.99
CA PHE A 158 -1.39 -28.23 10.03
C PHE A 158 -0.27 -27.33 9.51
N ILE A 159 0.20 -27.55 8.28
CA ILE A 159 1.18 -26.69 7.62
C ILE A 159 0.61 -25.28 7.43
N GLU A 160 -0.65 -25.16 7.01
CA GLU A 160 -1.34 -23.88 6.90
C GLU A 160 -1.36 -23.13 8.25
N CYS A 161 -1.77 -23.80 9.32
CA CYS A 161 -1.76 -23.21 10.67
C CYS A 161 -0.36 -22.72 11.09
N CYS A 162 0.69 -23.49 10.79
CA CYS A 162 2.07 -23.09 11.07
C CYS A 162 2.49 -21.84 10.27
N LEU A 163 2.17 -21.79 8.97
CA LEU A 163 2.44 -20.63 8.12
C LEU A 163 1.68 -19.40 8.60
N ASP A 164 0.45 -19.57 9.05
CA ASP A 164 -0.37 -18.51 9.61
C ASP A 164 0.23 -17.88 10.86
N VAL A 165 0.76 -18.70 11.77
CA VAL A 165 1.46 -18.24 12.98
C VAL A 165 2.77 -17.53 12.62
N LEU A 166 3.55 -18.07 11.67
CA LEU A 166 4.81 -17.46 11.24
C LEU A 166 4.60 -16.10 10.57
N LEU A 167 3.60 -15.98 9.71
CA LEU A 167 3.26 -14.72 9.03
C LEU A 167 2.73 -13.69 10.02
N MET A 168 1.89 -14.09 10.98
CA MET A 168 1.46 -13.24 12.11
C MET A 168 2.66 -12.71 12.91
N PHE A 169 3.63 -13.57 13.22
CA PHE A 169 4.83 -13.18 13.95
C PHE A 169 5.71 -12.21 13.14
N GLY A 170 5.84 -12.44 11.83
CA GLY A 170 6.52 -11.52 10.92
C GLY A 170 5.87 -10.12 10.89
N ALA A 171 4.54 -10.07 10.87
CA ALA A 171 3.81 -8.80 10.94
C ALA A 171 4.01 -8.10 12.30
N TYR A 172 3.93 -8.84 13.41
CA TYR A 172 4.12 -8.30 14.76
C TYR A 172 5.54 -7.73 14.98
N LYS A 173 6.57 -8.41 14.47
CA LYS A 173 7.97 -7.95 14.55
C LYS A 173 8.23 -6.70 13.70
N THR A 174 7.50 -6.52 12.61
CA THR A 174 7.66 -5.38 11.69
C THR A 174 6.90 -4.14 12.17
N ALA A 175 5.88 -4.31 13.02
CA ALA A 175 5.07 -3.21 13.56
C ALA A 175 5.69 -2.49 14.79
N ARG A 176 6.85 -2.95 15.29
CA ARG A 176 7.59 -2.34 16.40
C ARG A 176 8.95 -1.83 15.95
#